data_AF-A0A1M5EVL1-F1
#
_entry.id   AF-A0A1M5EVL1-F1
#
_cell.length_a   1.000
_cell.length_b   1.000
_cell.length_c   1.000
_cell.angle_alpha   90.00
_cell.angle_beta   90.00
_cell.angle_gamma   90.00
#
_symmetry.space_group_name_H-M   'P 1'
#
loop_
_entity.id
_entity.type
_entity.pdbx_description
1 polymer ?
#
loop_
_entity_poly.entity_id
_entity_poly.type
_entity_poly.pdbx_seq_one_letter_code
_entity_poly.pdbx_strand_id
1 'polypeptide(L)'
;MIKSTTSILIFISVIIFLISLTQVCVVYKYFGIVNYHAYLAFLVGWMHFVGGGFGEGCIWLANPLYFMGLFLLYKKNKLAIFPLICSSILGFVFLSFENLTMTKSGRIAPIIELKSGYYLWLMSILFITFSSIYLKIKEQKDA
;
A
#
# COMPACT_ATOMS: atom_id res chain seq x y z
N MET A 1 -22.78 -17.38 -6.28
CA MET A 1 -22.88 -15.90 -6.28
C MET A 1 -21.64 -15.21 -5.71
N ILE A 2 -21.14 -15.59 -4.52
CA ILE A 2 -20.04 -14.92 -3.79
C ILE A 2 -18.72 -14.77 -4.59
N LYS A 3 -18.36 -15.76 -5.43
CA LYS A 3 -17.13 -15.70 -6.26
C LYS A 3 -17.14 -14.49 -7.22
N SER A 4 -18.31 -14.13 -7.75
CA SER A 4 -18.46 -12.96 -8.63
C SER A 4 -18.24 -11.67 -7.85
N THR A 5 -18.79 -11.56 -6.63
CA THR A 5 -18.65 -10.39 -5.76
C THR A 5 -17.19 -10.17 -5.33
N THR A 6 -16.50 -11.22 -4.87
CA THR A 6 -15.08 -11.12 -4.49
C THR A 6 -14.21 -10.64 -5.65
N SER A 7 -14.45 -11.17 -6.85
CA SER A 7 -13.67 -10.80 -8.04
C SER A 7 -13.89 -9.34 -8.43
N ILE A 8 -15.12 -8.83 -8.34
CA ILE A 8 -15.45 -7.42 -8.58
C ILE A 8 -14.75 -6.51 -7.56
N LEU A 9 -14.75 -6.88 -6.28
CA LEU A 9 -14.10 -6.08 -5.23
C LEU A 9 -12.57 -6.03 -5.42
N ILE A 10 -11.96 -7.17 -5.77
CA ILE A 10 -10.52 -7.21 -6.12
C ILE A 10 -10.26 -6.31 -7.33
N PHE A 11 -11.10 -6.41 -8.38
CA PHE A 11 -10.95 -5.59 -9.58
C PHE A 11 -11.01 -4.09 -9.27
N ILE A 12 -11.99 -3.64 -8.49
CA ILE A 12 -12.11 -2.23 -8.07
C ILE A 12 -10.86 -1.78 -7.29
N SER A 13 -10.41 -2.59 -6.33
CA SER A 13 -9.20 -2.29 -5.55
C SER A 13 -7.98 -2.14 -6.46
N VAL A 14 -7.78 -3.06 -7.40
CA VAL A 14 -6.66 -3.00 -8.36
C VAL A 14 -6.76 -1.78 -9.27
N ILE A 15 -7.95 -1.39 -9.73
CA ILE A 15 -8.12 -0.17 -10.53
C ILE A 15 -7.73 1.07 -9.72
N ILE A 16 -8.16 1.20 -8.47
CA ILE A 16 -7.76 2.32 -7.58
C ILE A 16 -6.23 2.32 -7.40
N PHE A 17 -5.62 1.15 -7.18
CA PHE A 17 -4.17 1.00 -7.09
C PHE A 17 -3.47 1.45 -8.38
N LEU A 18 -3.93 1.01 -9.55
CA LEU A 18 -3.35 1.40 -10.84
C LEU A 18 -3.46 2.90 -11.10
N ILE A 19 -4.60 3.52 -10.76
CA ILE A 19 -4.75 4.98 -10.83
C ILE A 19 -3.73 5.66 -9.91
N SER A 20 -3.52 5.13 -8.70
CA SER A 20 -2.55 5.69 -7.75
C SER A 20 -1.14 5.78 -8.35
N LEU A 21 -0.71 4.78 -9.12
CA LEU A 21 0.62 4.71 -9.72
C LEU A 21 0.91 5.87 -10.69
N THR A 22 -0.13 6.43 -11.31
CA THR A 22 0.00 7.56 -12.25
C THR A 22 0.25 8.90 -11.56
N GLN A 23 0.00 8.98 -10.25
CA GLN A 23 0.00 10.22 -9.50
C GLN A 23 1.31 10.45 -8.73
N VAL A 24 1.54 11.70 -8.31
CA VAL A 24 2.57 12.03 -7.30
C VAL A 24 2.10 11.47 -5.96
N CYS A 25 2.99 10.78 -5.22
CA CYS A 25 2.66 10.22 -3.91
C CYS A 25 3.27 11.02 -2.75
N VAL A 26 4.46 11.59 -2.91
CA VAL A 26 5.12 12.37 -1.88
C VAL A 26 5.89 13.54 -2.48
N VAL A 27 5.87 14.67 -1.79
CA VAL A 27 6.73 15.81 -2.06
C VAL A 27 7.71 15.93 -0.91
N TYR A 28 9.00 15.99 -1.21
CA TYR A 28 10.05 16.12 -0.20
C TYR A 28 11.13 17.13 -0.62
N LYS A 29 11.91 17.60 0.35
CA LYS A 29 13.00 18.56 0.13
C LYS A 29 14.36 17.86 0.06
N TYR A 30 14.98 17.86 -1.12
CA TYR A 30 16.34 17.35 -1.33
C TYR A 30 17.01 18.09 -2.49
N PHE A 31 17.95 19.00 -2.19
CA PHE A 31 18.54 19.93 -3.17
C PHE A 31 17.50 20.72 -4.00
N GLY A 32 16.31 20.93 -3.43
CA GLY A 32 15.15 21.49 -4.12
C GLY A 32 13.87 20.79 -3.68
N ILE A 33 12.75 21.14 -4.32
CA ILE A 33 11.47 20.45 -4.15
C ILE A 33 11.42 19.29 -5.14
N VAL A 34 11.19 18.07 -4.65
CA VAL A 34 11.09 16.87 -5.47
C VAL A 34 9.66 16.34 -5.40
N ASN A 35 9.04 16.17 -6.57
CA ASN A 35 7.76 15.49 -6.71
C ASN A 35 8.02 14.02 -7.05
N TYR A 36 7.75 13.13 -6.10
CA TYR A 36 8.04 11.71 -6.26
C TYR A 36 6.78 10.95 -6.63
N HIS A 37 6.84 10.22 -7.74
CA HIS A 37 5.70 9.51 -8.30
C HIS A 37 5.49 8.12 -7.67
N ALA A 38 4.23 7.73 -7.54
CA ALA A 38 3.83 6.47 -6.93
C ALA A 38 4.40 5.24 -7.67
N TYR A 39 4.45 5.26 -9.00
CA TYR A 39 5.06 4.14 -9.77
C TYR A 39 6.54 3.95 -9.44
N LEU A 40 7.30 5.03 -9.22
CA LEU A 40 8.71 4.94 -8.79
C LEU A 40 8.79 4.36 -7.38
N ALA A 41 7.99 4.88 -6.44
CA ALA A 41 7.92 4.34 -5.08
C ALA A 41 7.61 2.83 -5.07
N PHE A 42 6.71 2.38 -5.94
CA PHE A 42 6.38 0.97 -6.09
C PHE A 42 7.55 0.15 -6.65
N LEU A 43 8.20 0.60 -7.73
CA LEU A 43 9.25 -0.17 -8.41
C LEU A 43 10.60 -0.19 -7.66
N VAL A 44 10.97 0.92 -7.02
CA VAL A 44 12.30 1.08 -6.39
C VAL A 44 12.27 1.26 -4.88
N GLY A 45 11.10 1.36 -4.25
CA GLY A 45 11.01 1.59 -2.80
C GLY A 45 11.65 0.49 -1.94
N TRP A 46 11.69 -0.75 -2.43
CA TRP A 46 12.38 -1.85 -1.77
C TRP A 46 13.90 -1.61 -1.61
N MET A 47 14.50 -0.76 -2.46
CA MET A 47 15.94 -0.46 -2.39
C MET A 47 16.32 0.28 -1.11
N HIS A 48 15.35 0.85 -0.37
CA HIS A 48 15.61 1.47 0.93
C HIS A 48 16.16 0.47 1.97
N PHE A 49 15.86 -0.83 1.85
CA PHE A 49 16.49 -1.87 2.68
C PHE A 49 18.02 -1.90 2.53
N VAL A 50 18.52 -1.66 1.32
CA VAL A 50 19.96 -1.69 1.01
C VAL A 50 20.62 -0.34 1.28
N GLY A 51 19.85 0.75 1.17
CA GLY A 51 20.33 2.12 1.28
C GLY A 51 20.33 2.74 2.68
N GLY A 52 20.18 1.93 3.75
CA GLY A 52 20.16 2.39 5.14
C GLY A 52 18.80 2.92 5.63
N GLY A 53 17.76 2.92 4.80
CA GLY A 53 16.39 3.28 5.16
C GLY A 53 15.56 2.04 5.55
N PHE A 54 15.89 1.41 6.69
CA PHE A 54 15.20 0.18 7.10
C PHE A 54 13.69 0.39 7.31
N GLY A 55 13.30 1.53 7.89
CA GLY A 55 11.91 1.89 8.11
C GLY A 55 11.15 2.00 6.80
N GLU A 56 11.65 2.78 5.84
CA GLU A 56 11.07 2.97 4.51
C GLU A 56 11.01 1.65 3.73
N GLY A 57 12.05 0.82 3.85
CA GLY A 57 12.06 -0.54 3.30
C GLY A 57 10.93 -1.39 3.86
N CYS A 58 10.72 -1.35 5.19
CA CYS A 58 9.62 -2.06 5.84
C CYS A 58 8.25 -1.57 5.38
N ILE A 59 8.07 -0.27 5.15
CA ILE A 59 6.82 0.28 4.58
C ILE A 59 6.56 -0.31 3.20
N TRP A 60 7.60 -0.50 2.38
CA TRP A 60 7.43 -1.09 1.05
C TRP A 60 6.85 -2.52 1.08
N LEU A 61 7.04 -3.28 2.18
CA LEU A 61 6.43 -4.61 2.35
C LEU A 61 4.89 -4.58 2.30
N ALA A 62 4.27 -3.41 2.50
CA ALA A 62 2.84 -3.23 2.28
C ALA A 62 2.39 -3.68 0.89
N ASN A 63 3.24 -3.57 -0.14
CA ASN A 63 2.93 -3.96 -1.50
C ASN A 63 2.89 -5.50 -1.69
N PRO A 64 3.96 -6.28 -1.39
CA PRO A 64 3.88 -7.73 -1.37
C PRO A 64 2.73 -8.28 -0.53
N LEU A 65 2.49 -7.71 0.65
CA LEU A 65 1.40 -8.12 1.54
C LEU A 65 0.02 -7.84 0.92
N TYR A 66 -0.17 -6.70 0.28
CA TYR A 66 -1.39 -6.38 -0.46
C TYR A 66 -1.66 -7.42 -1.56
N PHE A 67 -0.68 -7.68 -2.43
CA PHE A 67 -0.84 -8.66 -3.52
C PHE A 67 -1.03 -10.10 -3.02
N MET A 68 -0.32 -10.49 -1.95
CA MET A 68 -0.53 -11.77 -1.29
C MET A 68 -1.96 -11.89 -0.76
N GLY A 69 -2.48 -10.83 -0.14
CA GLY A 69 -3.85 -10.75 0.31
C GLY A 69 -4.87 -10.89 -0.81
N LEU A 70 -4.68 -10.19 -1.94
CA LEU A 70 -5.52 -10.32 -3.13
C LEU A 70 -5.54 -11.76 -3.66
N PHE A 71 -4.37 -12.39 -3.78
CA PHE A 71 -4.23 -13.75 -4.28
C PHE A 71 -4.93 -14.76 -3.35
N LEU A 72 -4.70 -14.67 -2.04
CA LEU A 72 -5.35 -15.53 -1.06
C LEU A 72 -6.86 -15.33 -1.03
N LEU A 73 -7.33 -14.09 -1.17
CA LEU A 73 -8.75 -13.75 -1.20
C LEU A 73 -9.42 -14.35 -2.44
N TYR A 74 -8.76 -14.27 -3.61
CA TYR A 74 -9.22 -14.93 -4.84
C TYR A 74 -9.31 -16.46 -4.69
N LYS A 75 -8.37 -17.07 -3.94
CA LYS A 75 -8.38 -18.50 -3.61
C LYS A 75 -9.35 -18.87 -2.48
N LYS A 76 -10.12 -17.91 -1.94
CA LYS A 76 -11.00 -18.08 -0.77
C LYS A 76 -10.29 -18.62 0.48
N ASN A 77 -9.01 -18.31 0.62
CA ASN A 77 -8.25 -18.72 1.79
C ASN A 77 -8.60 -17.81 2.97
N LYS A 78 -8.98 -18.40 4.11
CA LYS A 78 -9.34 -17.68 5.35
C LYS A 78 -8.20 -16.80 5.88
N LEU A 79 -6.96 -17.09 5.49
CA LEU A 79 -5.77 -16.31 5.86
C LEU A 79 -5.62 -15.01 5.05
N ALA A 80 -6.45 -14.76 4.03
CA ALA A 80 -6.33 -13.59 3.16
C ALA A 80 -6.39 -12.24 3.89
N ILE A 81 -7.16 -12.17 4.98
CA ILE A 81 -7.37 -10.93 5.74
C ILE A 81 -6.09 -10.50 6.47
N PHE A 82 -5.29 -11.45 6.95
CA PHE A 82 -4.09 -11.16 7.74
C PHE A 82 -3.08 -10.27 6.98
N PRO A 83 -2.59 -10.64 5.77
CA PRO A 83 -1.65 -9.79 5.05
C PRO A 83 -2.29 -8.46 4.59
N LEU A 84 -3.60 -8.41 4.34
CA LEU A 84 -4.30 -7.14 4.03
C LEU A 84 -4.31 -6.19 5.24
N ILE A 85 -4.53 -6.69 6.44
CA ILE A 85 -4.41 -5.90 7.69
C ILE A 85 -2.97 -5.42 7.86
N CYS A 86 -1.97 -6.30 7.73
CA CYS A 86 -0.57 -5.90 7.86
C CYS A 86 -0.18 -4.83 6.83
N SER A 87 -0.61 -4.98 5.57
CA SER A 87 -0.43 -3.98 4.53
C SER A 87 -1.08 -2.64 4.89
N SER A 88 -2.30 -2.67 5.44
CA SER A 88 -3.02 -1.47 5.90
C SER A 88 -2.26 -0.75 7.02
N ILE A 89 -1.76 -1.51 8.00
CA ILE A 89 -0.98 -0.97 9.14
C ILE A 89 0.28 -0.29 8.62
N LEU A 90 1.05 -0.95 7.76
CA LEU A 90 2.26 -0.35 7.17
C LEU A 90 1.93 0.92 6.37
N GLY A 91 0.83 0.91 5.62
CA GLY A 91 0.32 2.10 4.96
C GLY A 91 0.10 3.26 5.93
N PHE A 92 -0.59 3.02 7.06
CA PHE A 92 -0.81 4.03 8.10
C PHE A 92 0.47 4.47 8.81
N VAL A 93 1.42 3.56 9.08
CA VAL A 93 2.70 3.92 9.72
C VAL A 93 3.46 4.95 8.88
N PHE A 94 3.35 4.91 7.55
CA PHE A 94 3.97 5.92 6.70
C PHE A 94 3.40 7.34 6.89
N LEU A 95 2.17 7.50 7.38
CA LEU A 95 1.63 8.83 7.74
C LEU A 95 2.45 9.51 8.83
N SER A 96 3.10 8.72 9.69
CA SER A 96 3.91 9.22 10.80
C SER A 96 5.34 9.57 10.38
N PHE A 97 5.71 9.38 9.11
CA PHE A 97 7.05 9.72 8.64
C PHE A 97 7.12 11.22 8.36
N GLU A 98 8.02 11.90 9.04
CA GLU A 98 8.34 13.31 8.77
C GLU A 98 9.50 13.45 7.76
N ASN A 99 10.28 12.38 7.58
CA ASN A 99 11.49 12.41 6.78
C ASN A 99 11.70 11.11 6.01
N LEU A 100 12.42 11.19 4.89
CA LEU A 100 12.88 10.06 4.08
C LEU A 100 14.40 9.95 4.11
N THR A 101 14.90 8.73 4.26
CA THR A 101 16.32 8.41 4.20
C THR A 101 16.76 8.18 2.76
N MET A 102 17.72 8.97 2.28
CA MET A 102 18.22 8.88 0.92
C MET A 102 19.23 7.74 0.77
N THR A 103 18.89 6.79 -0.10
CA THR A 103 19.47 5.45 -0.24
C THR A 103 20.97 5.37 -0.55
N LYS A 104 21.60 6.47 -0.97
CA LYS A 104 23.04 6.49 -1.31
C LYS A 104 23.91 7.32 -0.38
N SER A 105 23.32 8.21 0.42
CA SER A 105 24.09 9.16 1.22
C SER A 105 23.74 9.13 2.71
N GLY A 106 22.73 8.33 3.11
CA GLY A 106 22.19 8.35 4.48
C GLY A 106 21.62 9.71 4.88
N ARG A 107 21.42 10.60 3.90
CA ARG A 107 20.94 11.97 4.16
C ARG A 107 19.44 11.92 4.36
N ILE A 108 18.97 12.80 5.23
CA ILE A 108 17.57 12.93 5.58
C ILE A 108 16.95 13.97 4.64
N ALA A 109 15.80 13.63 4.06
CA ALA A 109 15.01 14.52 3.22
C ALA A 109 13.63 14.74 3.87
N PRO A 110 13.33 15.95 4.36
CA PRO A 110 12.05 16.25 4.98
C PRO A 110 10.90 16.08 4.01
N ILE A 111 9.84 15.40 4.44
CA ILE A 111 8.58 15.31 3.72
C ILE A 111 7.87 16.65 3.86
N ILE A 112 7.48 17.23 2.73
CA ILE A 112 6.68 18.46 2.68
C ILE A 112 5.20 18.07 2.72
N GLU A 113 4.78 17.11 1.90
CA GLU A 113 3.38 16.74 1.77
C GLU A 113 3.22 15.33 1.19
N LEU A 114 2.18 14.61 1.65
CA LEU A 114 1.68 13.40 1.00
C LEU A 114 0.60 13.79 -0.03
N LYS A 115 0.70 13.23 -1.23
CA LYS A 115 -0.16 13.60 -2.36
C LYS A 115 -1.17 12.50 -2.70
N SER A 116 -2.02 12.76 -3.68
CA SER A 116 -3.12 11.87 -4.11
C SER A 116 -2.67 10.44 -4.40
N GLY A 117 -1.48 10.24 -4.98
CA GLY A 117 -0.95 8.90 -5.25
C GLY A 117 -0.78 8.07 -3.99
N TYR A 118 -0.36 8.67 -2.87
CA TYR A 118 -0.25 7.95 -1.60
C TYR A 118 -1.64 7.61 -1.04
N TYR A 119 -2.57 8.56 -1.03
CA TYR A 119 -3.91 8.33 -0.48
C TYR A 119 -4.73 7.33 -1.31
N LEU A 120 -4.61 7.35 -2.64
CA LEU A 120 -5.25 6.36 -3.51
C LEU A 120 -4.64 4.96 -3.30
N TRP A 121 -3.33 4.86 -3.13
CA TRP A 121 -2.66 3.61 -2.80
C TRP A 121 -3.18 3.05 -1.46
N LEU A 122 -3.19 3.86 -0.39
CA LEU A 122 -3.73 3.46 0.91
C LEU A 122 -5.22 3.10 0.81
N MET A 123 -6.01 3.88 0.08
CA MET A 123 -7.44 3.62 -0.13
C MET A 123 -7.68 2.29 -0.83
N SER A 124 -6.86 1.91 -1.82
CA SER A 124 -6.97 0.62 -2.50
C SER A 124 -6.82 -0.56 -1.54
N ILE A 125 -5.88 -0.46 -0.59
CA ILE A 125 -5.59 -1.45 0.44
C ILE A 125 -6.76 -1.49 1.45
N LEU A 126 -7.14 -0.33 2.00
CA LEU A 126 -8.22 -0.26 2.99
C LEU A 126 -9.56 -0.76 2.43
N PHE A 127 -9.88 -0.38 1.20
CA PHE A 127 -11.10 -0.81 0.53
C PHE A 127 -11.19 -2.34 0.49
N ILE A 128 -10.12 -3.03 0.06
CA ILE A 128 -10.16 -4.50 -0.01
C ILE A 128 -10.09 -5.15 1.38
N THR A 129 -9.36 -4.55 2.33
CA THR A 129 -9.32 -5.02 3.73
C THR A 129 -10.72 -5.01 4.34
N PHE A 130 -11.42 -3.87 4.33
CA PHE A 130 -12.77 -3.77 4.89
C PHE A 130 -13.78 -4.63 4.13
N SER A 131 -13.69 -4.67 2.80
CA SER A 131 -14.54 -5.54 1.98
C SER A 131 -14.36 -7.02 2.33
N SER A 132 -13.11 -7.47 2.53
CA SER A 132 -12.82 -8.85 2.89
C SER A 132 -13.34 -9.23 4.28
N ILE A 133 -13.24 -8.31 5.25
CA ILE A 133 -13.79 -8.48 6.60
C ILE A 133 -15.33 -8.55 6.53
N TYR A 134 -15.96 -7.64 5.79
CA TYR A 134 -17.41 -7.64 5.61
C TYR A 134 -17.92 -8.95 5.00
N LEU A 135 -17.28 -9.44 3.93
CA LEU A 135 -17.65 -10.71 3.31
C LEU A 135 -17.55 -11.88 4.30
N LYS A 136 -16.49 -11.92 5.11
CA LYS A 136 -16.32 -12.98 6.12
C LYS A 136 -17.40 -12.94 7.20
N ILE A 137 -17.76 -11.75 7.69
CA ILE A 137 -18.84 -11.60 8.68
C ILE A 137 -20.18 -12.02 8.08
N LYS A 138 -20.43 -11.68 6.81
CA LYS A 138 -21.65 -12.09 6.10
C LYS A 138 -21.73 -13.62 5.93
N GLU A 139 -20.65 -14.26 5.50
CA GLU A 139 -20.58 -15.72 5.38
C GLU A 139 -20.86 -16.45 6.70
N GLN A 140 -20.46 -15.87 7.84
CA GLN A 140 -20.75 -16.43 9.17
C GLN A 140 -22.21 -16.29 9.59
N LYS A 141 -22.93 -15.27 9.10
CA LYS A 141 -24.36 -15.08 9.40
C LYS A 141 -25.27 -15.96 8.56
N ASP A 142 -24.82 -16.32 7.37
CA ASP A 142 -25.56 -17.13 6.39
C ASP A 142 -25.29 -18.65 6.56
N ALA A 143 -24.46 -19.06 7.53
CA ALA A 143 -24.06 -20.45 7.81
C ALA A 143 -24.74 -20.99 9.08
#